data_AF-F3FVK8-F1
#
_entry.id   AF-F3FVK8-F1
#
_cell.length_a   1.000
_cell.length_b   1.000
_cell.length_c   1.000
_cell.angle_alpha   90.00
_cell.angle_beta   90.00
_cell.angle_gamma   90.00
#
_symmetry.space_group_name_H-M   'P 1'
#
loop_
_entity.id
_entity.type
_entity.pdbx_description
1 polymer ?
#
loop_
_entity_poly.entity_id
_entity_poly.type
_entity_poly.pdbx_seq_one_letter_code
_entity_poly.pdbx_strand_id
1 'polypeptide(L)'
;STSGSLMPRYFMLKENIKPETFFSRVAYSGAHDATAAWVQAGKVDAGVLNASVWDKLVASGKVDTNKVHVFETTPAYFDYNWTVRGSLDPALAAKIKQAFLDLDPANPEQKAILDLQAASRFIE
;
A
#
# COMPACT_ATOMS: atom_id res chain seq x y z
N SER A 1 -3.17 -2.11 -8.02
CA SER A 1 -2.36 -1.55 -6.92
C SER A 1 -1.03 -1.07 -7.47
N THR A 2 -0.61 0.16 -7.14
CA THR A 2 0.67 0.75 -7.54
C THR A 2 1.83 -0.03 -6.92
N SER A 3 1.79 -0.22 -5.60
CA SER A 3 2.78 -0.97 -4.81
C SER A 3 2.69 -2.49 -4.96
N GLY A 4 1.54 -3.02 -5.36
CA GLY A 4 1.33 -4.47 -5.55
C GLY A 4 1.51 -4.95 -6.99
N SER A 5 1.87 -4.09 -7.95
CA SER A 5 2.04 -4.51 -9.35
C SER A 5 2.90 -3.53 -10.17
N LEU A 6 2.52 -2.26 -10.26
CA LEU A 6 3.14 -1.32 -11.20
C LEU A 6 4.59 -1.01 -10.83
N MET A 7 4.81 -0.56 -9.59
CA MET A 7 6.14 -0.12 -9.14
C MET A 7 7.13 -1.26 -8.94
N PRO A 8 6.76 -2.41 -8.35
CA PRO A 8 7.67 -3.55 -8.30
C PRO A 8 8.11 -4.02 -9.70
N ARG A 9 7.17 -4.06 -10.68
CA ARG A 9 7.53 -4.37 -12.07
C ARG A 9 8.49 -3.33 -12.66
N TYR A 10 8.27 -2.04 -12.41
CA TYR A 10 9.17 -0.98 -12.86
C TYR A 10 10.60 -1.15 -12.32
N PHE A 11 10.76 -1.49 -11.03
CA PHE A 11 12.08 -1.72 -10.45
C PHE A 11 12.73 -3.00 -10.95
N MET A 12 11.98 -4.10 -11.04
CA MET A 12 12.49 -5.34 -11.67
C MET A 12 12.99 -5.09 -13.10
N LEU A 13 12.27 -4.29 -13.90
CA LEU A 13 12.70 -3.95 -15.25
C LEU A 13 14.02 -3.17 -15.30
N LYS A 14 14.32 -2.34 -14.30
CA LYS A 14 15.63 -1.66 -14.19
C LYS A 14 16.78 -2.63 -13.95
N GLU A 15 16.48 -3.79 -13.39
CA GLU A 15 17.42 -4.88 -13.17
C GLU A 15 17.39 -5.91 -14.31
N ASN A 16 16.76 -5.57 -15.43
CA ASN A 16 16.55 -6.45 -16.59
C ASN A 16 15.69 -7.70 -16.29
N ILE A 17 14.93 -7.67 -15.21
CA ILE A 17 13.96 -8.70 -14.86
C ILE A 17 12.59 -8.31 -15.43
N LYS A 18 12.18 -8.98 -16.50
CA LYS A 18 10.80 -8.90 -17.01
C LYS A 18 9.96 -10.03 -16.41
N PRO A 19 9.00 -9.74 -15.49
CA PRO A 19 8.34 -10.79 -14.72
C PRO A 19 7.70 -11.89 -15.56
N GLU A 20 7.07 -11.51 -16.67
CA GLU A 20 6.29 -12.43 -17.54
C GLU A 20 7.16 -13.42 -18.31
N THR A 21 8.47 -13.18 -18.41
CA THR A 21 9.43 -14.09 -19.07
C THR A 21 10.49 -14.63 -18.12
N PHE A 22 10.68 -14.00 -16.97
CA PHE A 22 11.65 -14.41 -15.95
C PHE A 22 11.07 -15.46 -14.99
N PHE A 23 9.82 -15.29 -14.55
CA PHE A 23 9.15 -16.23 -13.65
C PHE A 23 8.32 -17.25 -14.44
N SER A 24 8.18 -18.46 -13.90
CA SER A 24 7.36 -19.52 -14.51
C SER A 24 5.86 -19.17 -14.56
N ARG A 25 5.38 -18.33 -13.63
CA ARG A 25 4.01 -17.83 -13.58
C ARG A 25 3.94 -16.52 -12.80
N VAL A 26 3.13 -15.59 -13.30
CA VAL A 26 2.73 -14.38 -12.58
C VAL A 26 1.23 -14.47 -12.26
N ALA A 27 0.86 -14.23 -11.01
CA ALA A 27 -0.52 -14.26 -10.55
C ALA A 27 -0.88 -13.00 -9.77
N TYR A 28 -2.15 -12.64 -9.76
CA TYR A 28 -2.67 -11.47 -9.05
C TYR A 28 -3.62 -11.92 -7.94
N SER A 29 -3.24 -11.66 -6.68
CA SER A 29 -4.01 -12.01 -5.49
C SER A 29 -5.25 -11.10 -5.28
N GLY A 30 -5.21 -9.90 -5.85
CA GLY A 30 -6.26 -8.87 -5.71
C GLY A 30 -6.13 -7.99 -4.48
N ALA A 31 -5.41 -8.42 -3.44
CA ALA A 31 -5.23 -7.66 -2.19
C ALA A 31 -3.86 -7.96 -1.54
N HIS A 32 -3.36 -7.01 -0.75
CA HIS A 32 -2.03 -7.09 -0.13
C HIS A 32 -1.93 -8.17 0.95
N ASP A 33 -2.95 -8.28 1.79
CA ASP A 33 -3.08 -9.36 2.79
C ASP A 33 -3.18 -10.74 2.14
N ALA A 34 -3.92 -10.85 1.04
CA ALA A 34 -3.99 -12.07 0.25
C ALA A 34 -2.63 -12.45 -0.35
N THR A 35 -1.81 -11.49 -0.79
CA THR A 35 -0.44 -11.75 -1.23
C THR A 35 0.40 -12.39 -0.13
N ALA A 36 0.43 -11.78 1.07
CA ALA A 36 1.18 -12.32 2.19
C ALA A 36 0.69 -13.73 2.60
N ALA A 37 -0.62 -13.93 2.62
CA ALA A 37 -1.22 -15.24 2.92
C ALA A 37 -0.85 -16.32 1.89
N TRP A 38 -0.78 -15.98 0.59
CA TRP A 38 -0.39 -16.95 -0.45
C TRP A 38 1.08 -17.37 -0.32
N VAL A 39 1.98 -16.43 0.01
CA VAL A 39 3.39 -16.75 0.27
C VAL A 39 3.51 -17.64 1.51
N GLN A 40 2.84 -17.27 2.60
CA GLN A 40 2.85 -18.05 3.85
C GLN A 40 2.33 -19.48 3.67
N ALA A 41 1.33 -19.66 2.81
CA ALA A 41 0.75 -20.97 2.51
C ALA A 41 1.55 -21.77 1.46
N GLY A 42 2.64 -21.22 0.91
CA GLY A 42 3.41 -21.86 -0.16
C GLY A 42 2.67 -21.97 -1.49
N LYS A 43 1.61 -21.18 -1.71
CA LYS A 43 0.88 -21.15 -2.99
C LYS A 43 1.67 -20.45 -4.09
N VAL A 44 2.54 -19.52 -3.69
CA VAL A 44 3.51 -18.81 -4.53
C VAL A 44 4.81 -18.67 -3.73
N ASP A 45 5.94 -18.61 -4.43
CA ASP A 45 7.26 -18.54 -3.78
C ASP A 45 7.57 -17.13 -3.24
N ALA A 46 7.05 -16.09 -3.89
CA ALA A 46 7.26 -14.70 -3.52
C ALA A 46 6.06 -13.83 -3.91
N GLY A 47 5.98 -12.65 -3.31
CA GLY A 47 4.95 -11.66 -3.60
C GLY A 47 5.41 -10.25 -3.31
N VAL A 48 4.71 -9.27 -3.89
CA VAL A 48 4.96 -7.85 -3.70
C VAL A 48 3.72 -7.19 -3.11
N LEU A 49 3.90 -6.32 -2.13
CA LEU A 49 2.81 -5.65 -1.43
C LEU A 49 3.25 -4.29 -0.90
N ASN A 50 2.27 -3.49 -0.48
CA ASN A 50 2.52 -2.23 0.19
C ASN A 50 3.23 -2.46 1.55
N ALA A 51 4.30 -1.69 1.82
CA ALA A 51 5.10 -1.83 3.03
C ALA A 51 4.32 -1.55 4.33
N SER A 52 3.46 -0.53 4.37
CA SER A 52 2.67 -0.25 5.59
C SER A 52 1.62 -1.33 5.86
N VAL A 53 1.11 -1.99 4.81
CA VAL A 53 0.24 -3.16 4.97
C VAL A 53 1.03 -4.34 5.54
N TRP A 54 2.25 -4.59 5.06
CA TRP A 54 3.13 -5.60 5.66
C TRP A 54 3.35 -5.34 7.16
N ASP A 55 3.74 -4.12 7.53
CA ASP A 55 3.98 -3.76 8.93
C ASP A 55 2.73 -3.96 9.80
N LYS A 56 1.55 -3.60 9.28
CA LYS A 56 0.27 -3.84 9.95
C LYS A 56 -0.03 -5.33 10.14
N LEU A 57 0.27 -6.17 9.14
CA LEU A 57 0.07 -7.62 9.24
C LEU A 57 0.99 -8.23 10.28
N VAL A 58 2.25 -7.81 10.34
CA VAL A 58 3.23 -8.25 11.35
C VAL A 58 2.80 -7.80 12.74
N ALA A 59 2.51 -6.52 12.92
CA ALA A 59 2.11 -5.96 14.21
C ALA A 59 0.81 -6.58 14.75
N SER A 60 -0.10 -7.01 13.86
CA SER A 60 -1.35 -7.68 14.24
C SER A 60 -1.24 -9.22 14.32
N GLY A 61 -0.06 -9.80 14.11
CA GLY A 61 0.15 -11.25 14.14
C GLY A 61 -0.58 -12.02 13.04
N LYS A 62 -0.99 -11.35 11.96
CA LYS A 62 -1.71 -11.96 10.83
C LYS A 62 -0.78 -12.63 9.82
N VAL A 63 0.53 -12.44 9.97
CA VAL A 63 1.56 -13.14 9.19
C VAL A 63 2.61 -13.71 10.14
N ASP A 64 3.02 -14.95 9.90
CA ASP A 64 4.08 -15.67 10.60
C ASP A 64 5.43 -15.34 9.97
N THR A 65 6.19 -14.48 10.64
CA THR A 65 7.49 -14.00 10.16
C THR A 65 8.60 -15.05 10.19
N ASN A 66 8.34 -16.24 10.77
CA ASN A 66 9.25 -17.38 10.63
C ASN A 66 9.08 -18.09 9.28
N LYS A 67 7.97 -17.85 8.58
CA LYS A 67 7.66 -18.44 7.27
C LYS A 67 7.81 -17.46 6.13
N VAL A 68 7.48 -16.19 6.37
CA VAL A 68 7.54 -15.12 5.37
C VAL A 68 8.40 -13.98 5.91
N HIS A 69 9.38 -13.54 5.14
CA HIS A 69 10.20 -12.39 5.49
C HIS A 69 10.33 -11.45 4.29
N VAL A 70 10.57 -10.17 4.58
CA VAL A 70 10.91 -9.18 3.56
C VAL A 70 12.38 -9.38 3.19
N PHE A 71 12.66 -9.69 1.93
CA PHE A 71 14.03 -9.81 1.43
C PHE A 71 14.49 -8.55 0.68
N GLU A 72 13.55 -7.70 0.26
CA GLU A 72 13.87 -6.45 -0.46
C GLU A 72 12.75 -5.41 -0.25
N THR A 73 13.15 -4.13 -0.22
CA THR A 73 12.24 -2.98 -0.22
C THR A 73 12.63 -2.05 -1.35
N THR A 74 11.66 -1.74 -2.21
CA THR A 74 11.86 -0.82 -3.35
C THR A 74 12.23 0.59 -2.90
N PRO A 75 12.90 1.40 -3.74
CA PRO A 75 12.97 2.84 -3.53
C PRO A 75 11.60 3.49 -3.34
N ALA A 76 11.55 4.63 -2.65
CA ALA A 76 10.31 5.36 -2.39
C ALA A 76 9.63 5.87 -3.67
N TYR A 77 8.30 5.88 -3.66
CA TYR A 77 7.44 6.45 -4.69
C TYR A 77 6.12 6.92 -4.09
N PHE A 78 5.39 7.76 -4.81
CA PHE A 78 4.03 8.16 -4.45
C PHE A 78 3.04 7.04 -4.78
N ASP A 79 2.13 6.73 -3.85
CA ASP A 79 1.14 5.67 -4.00
C ASP A 79 -0.29 6.21 -3.81
N TYR A 80 -0.71 6.47 -2.57
CA TYR A 80 -2.07 6.87 -2.25
C TYR A 80 -2.26 8.39 -2.22
N ASN A 81 -3.33 8.85 -2.85
CA ASN A 81 -3.81 10.22 -2.74
C ASN A 81 -5.35 10.23 -2.71
N TRP A 82 -5.93 11.27 -2.09
CA TRP A 82 -7.36 11.53 -2.21
C TRP A 82 -7.65 12.22 -3.54
N THR A 83 -8.67 11.74 -4.25
CA THR A 83 -9.08 12.29 -5.55
C THR A 83 -10.58 12.53 -5.52
N VAL A 84 -11.00 13.70 -6.01
CA VAL A 84 -12.41 14.03 -6.25
C VAL A 84 -12.69 14.05 -7.75
N ARG A 85 -13.95 13.88 -8.14
CA ARG A 85 -14.36 13.98 -9.55
C ARG A 85 -14.10 15.41 -10.06
N GLY A 86 -13.57 15.54 -11.27
CA GLY A 86 -13.26 16.85 -11.87
C GLY A 86 -14.46 17.77 -12.11
N SER A 87 -15.68 17.22 -12.12
CA SER A 87 -16.92 17.99 -12.24
C SER A 87 -17.55 18.36 -10.88
N LEU A 88 -16.88 18.08 -9.76
CA LEU A 88 -17.35 18.49 -8.44
C LEU A 88 -17.28 20.02 -8.33
N ASP A 89 -18.26 20.64 -7.67
CA ASP A 89 -18.22 22.08 -7.38
C ASP A 89 -16.86 22.45 -6.75
N PRO A 90 -16.10 23.39 -7.34
CA PRO A 90 -14.79 23.78 -6.83
C PRO A 90 -14.81 24.25 -5.36
N ALA A 91 -15.88 24.90 -4.92
CA ALA A 91 -16.04 25.34 -3.53
C ALA A 91 -16.22 24.15 -2.58
N LEU A 92 -16.93 23.09 -3.03
CA LEU A 92 -17.05 21.85 -2.26
C LEU A 92 -15.73 21.06 -2.26
N ALA A 93 -15.04 20.99 -3.39
CA ALA A 93 -13.73 20.34 -3.48
C ALA A 93 -12.71 20.98 -2.53
N ALA A 94 -12.68 22.32 -2.48
CA ALA A 94 -11.84 23.07 -1.54
C ALA A 94 -12.21 22.79 -0.08
N LYS A 95 -13.50 22.74 0.26
CA LYS A 95 -13.97 22.38 1.62
C LYS A 95 -13.56 20.96 2.03
N ILE A 96 -13.67 19.99 1.13
CA ILE A 96 -13.24 18.61 1.40
C ILE A 96 -11.73 18.58 1.63
N LYS A 97 -10.94 19.20 0.75
CA LYS A 97 -9.48 19.28 0.89
C LYS A 97 -9.10 19.87 2.26
N GLN A 98 -9.69 21.01 2.61
CA GLN A 98 -9.41 21.68 3.87
C GLN A 98 -9.79 20.80 5.08
N ALA A 99 -10.92 20.09 5.03
CA ALA A 99 -11.34 19.19 6.11
C ALA A 99 -10.33 18.05 6.38
N PHE A 100 -9.65 17.52 5.34
CA PHE A 100 -8.57 16.54 5.53
C PHE A 100 -7.30 17.18 6.10
N LEU A 101 -6.95 18.39 5.66
CA LEU A 101 -5.76 19.11 6.12
C LEU A 101 -5.88 19.61 7.57
N ASP A 102 -7.11 19.92 8.00
CA ASP A 102 -7.42 20.44 9.35
C ASP A 102 -7.56 19.34 10.42
N LEU A 103 -7.42 18.06 10.07
CA LEU A 103 -7.47 16.98 11.05
C LEU A 103 -6.35 17.14 12.09
N ASP A 104 -6.77 17.34 13.34
CA ASP A 104 -5.91 17.57 14.50
C ASP A 104 -5.79 16.30 15.35
N PRO A 105 -4.59 15.69 15.46
CA PRO A 105 -4.38 14.50 16.29
C PRO A 105 -4.55 14.77 17.80
N ALA A 106 -4.62 16.03 18.26
CA ALA A 106 -4.96 16.35 19.65
C ALA A 106 -6.44 16.14 19.97
N ASN A 107 -7.32 16.11 18.95
CA ASN A 107 -8.72 15.74 19.10
C ASN A 107 -8.88 14.21 18.98
N PRO A 108 -9.40 13.49 20.01
CA PRO A 108 -9.49 12.03 19.99
C PRO A 108 -10.29 11.44 18.81
N GLU A 109 -11.38 12.10 18.38
CA GLU A 109 -12.20 11.60 17.27
C GLU A 109 -11.49 11.75 15.93
N GLN A 110 -10.78 12.87 15.73
CA GLN A 110 -10.00 13.12 14.53
C GLN A 110 -8.75 12.27 14.49
N LYS A 111 -8.11 12.04 15.65
CA LYS A 111 -7.00 11.09 15.79
C LYS A 111 -7.43 9.68 15.39
N ALA A 112 -8.64 9.24 15.75
CA ALA A 112 -9.13 7.94 15.33
C ALA A 112 -9.24 7.82 13.79
N ILE A 113 -9.62 8.89 13.08
CA ILE A 113 -9.64 8.93 11.61
C ILE A 113 -8.21 8.79 11.05
N LEU A 114 -7.25 9.54 11.60
CA LEU A 114 -5.84 9.49 11.20
C LEU A 114 -5.22 8.11 11.46
N ASP A 115 -5.48 7.51 12.62
CA ASP A 115 -5.01 6.18 13.01
C ASP A 115 -5.56 5.09 12.06
N LEU A 116 -6.83 5.19 11.64
CA LEU A 116 -7.42 4.28 10.65
C LEU A 116 -6.70 4.32 9.29
N GLN A 117 -6.13 5.49 8.94
CA GLN A 117 -5.37 5.69 7.71
C GLN A 117 -3.86 5.46 7.91
N ALA A 118 -3.43 5.08 9.12
CA ALA A 118 -2.02 4.99 9.52
C ALA A 118 -1.22 6.27 9.17
N ALA A 119 -1.85 7.44 9.34
CA ALA A 119 -1.28 8.74 9.02
C ALA A 119 -1.16 9.62 10.26
N SER A 120 -0.20 10.54 10.29
CA SER A 120 -0.10 11.58 11.33
C SER A 120 -0.78 12.89 10.93
N ARG A 121 -0.90 13.15 9.61
CA ARG A 121 -1.62 14.27 8.99
C ARG A 121 -1.75 14.02 7.48
N PHE A 122 -2.65 14.76 6.82
CA PHE A 122 -2.67 14.87 5.37
C PHE A 122 -1.84 16.07 4.89
N ILE A 123 -1.35 16.00 3.66
CA ILE A 123 -0.54 17.05 3.01
C ILE A 123 -1.04 17.30 1.59
N GLU A 124 -0.62 18.44 1.02
CA GLU A 124 -0.80 18.77 -0.40
C GLU A 124 0.34 18.24 -1.26
#